data_AF-A0A376TF12-F1
#
_entry.id   AF-A0A376TF12-F1
#
_cell.length_a   1.000
_cell.length_b   1.000
_cell.length_c   1.000
_cell.angle_alpha   90.00
_cell.angle_beta   90.00
_cell.angle_gamma   90.00
#
_symmetry.space_group_name_H-M   'P 1'
#
loop_
_entity.id
_entity.type
_entity.pdbx_description
1 polymer ?
#
loop_
_entity_poly.entity_id
_entity_poly.type
_entity_poly.pdbx_seq_one_letter_code
_entity_poly.pdbx_strand_id
1 'polypeptide(L)'
;MMMITTTRKKSDEDHHHGDFNMHLWLSPEIARATAVAIHGKLVELMPQSRAKLDANLKDFEAQLASTETQVGNELAPLKGKGYFVFHDAYGYFEKQFGLTPLGHFTVNPEIQPGAQAFT
;
A
#
# COMPACT_ATOMS: atom_id res chain seq x y z
N MET A 1 25.46 30.39 29.65
CA MET A 1 25.51 29.05 30.27
C MET A 1 24.34 28.92 31.25
N MET A 2 23.18 28.44 30.78
CA MET A 2 22.17 27.74 31.59
C MET A 2 21.20 27.09 30.60
N MET A 3 21.32 25.77 30.43
CA MET A 3 20.55 24.96 29.50
C MET A 3 19.13 24.79 30.02
N ILE A 4 18.13 25.15 29.22
CA ILE A 4 16.74 24.76 29.46
C ILE A 4 16.57 23.35 28.87
N THR A 5 16.67 22.33 29.71
CA THR A 5 16.28 20.96 29.37
C THR A 5 14.77 20.84 29.44
N THR A 6 14.09 21.23 28.37
CA THR A 6 12.72 20.76 28.13
C THR A 6 12.82 19.36 27.54
N THR A 7 12.57 18.36 28.39
CA THR A 7 12.27 17.00 27.95
C THR A 7 11.05 17.06 27.04
N ARG A 8 11.26 16.91 25.73
CA ARG A 8 10.18 16.70 24.76
C ARG A 8 9.58 15.33 25.08
N LYS A 9 8.37 15.36 25.65
CA LYS A 9 7.54 14.17 25.86
C LYS A 9 7.24 13.59 24.47
N LYS A 10 7.90 12.49 24.14
CA LYS A 10 7.61 11.69 22.94
C LYS A 10 6.33 10.91 23.25
N SER A 11 5.19 11.42 22.82
CA SER A 11 3.96 10.63 22.77
C SER A 11 4.06 9.76 21.52
N ASP A 12 4.79 8.65 21.64
CA ASP A 12 4.65 7.49 20.77
C ASP A 12 3.27 6.88 21.09
N GLU A 13 2.23 7.29 20.38
CA GLU A 13 0.96 6.55 20.33
C GLU A 13 0.81 6.00 18.91
N ASP A 14 1.63 4.98 18.64
CA ASP A 14 1.48 4.02 17.55
C ASP A 14 0.14 3.30 17.73
N HIS A 15 -0.91 3.78 17.07
CA HIS A 15 -2.15 3.03 16.96
C HIS A 15 -2.02 2.00 15.84
N HIS A 16 -1.50 0.84 16.24
CA HIS A 16 -1.43 -0.41 15.48
C HIS A 16 -2.74 -0.73 14.74
N HIS A 17 -2.70 -0.67 13.41
CA HIS A 17 -3.63 -1.42 12.56
C HIS A 17 -3.24 -2.91 12.58
N GLY A 18 -3.36 -3.58 13.73
CA GLY A 18 -2.76 -4.90 13.95
C GLY A 18 -1.23 -4.90 13.77
N ASP A 19 -0.57 -6.03 14.00
CA ASP A 19 0.88 -6.16 13.78
C ASP A 19 1.28 -6.03 12.28
N PHE A 20 0.32 -5.88 11.37
CA PHE A 20 0.53 -6.00 9.92
C PHE A 20 -0.21 -4.93 9.10
N ASN A 21 0.50 -4.32 8.14
CA ASN A 21 -0.11 -3.43 7.15
C ASN A 21 -1.10 -4.21 6.26
N MET A 22 -2.38 -3.88 6.37
CA MET A 22 -3.48 -4.57 5.69
C MET A 22 -3.73 -4.11 4.25
N HIS A 23 -3.02 -3.10 3.76
CA HIS A 23 -3.16 -2.57 2.38
C HIS A 23 -2.48 -3.48 1.34
N LEU A 24 -2.65 -4.79 1.50
CA LEU A 24 -2.01 -5.86 0.74
C LEU A 24 -2.28 -5.75 -0.77
N TRP A 25 -3.45 -5.21 -1.15
CA TRP A 25 -3.85 -5.02 -2.54
C TRP A 25 -2.98 -4.01 -3.29
N LEU A 26 -2.22 -3.17 -2.59
CA LEU A 26 -1.28 -2.22 -3.18
C LEU A 26 0.08 -2.85 -3.55
N SER A 27 0.30 -4.12 -3.20
CA SER A 27 1.44 -4.90 -3.68
C SER A 27 1.02 -5.72 -4.90
N PRO A 28 1.61 -5.51 -6.10
CA PRO A 28 1.39 -6.39 -7.25
C PRO A 28 1.77 -7.84 -6.95
N GLU A 29 2.83 -8.07 -6.16
CA GLU A 29 3.25 -9.41 -5.74
C GLU A 29 2.17 -10.10 -4.88
N ILE A 30 1.67 -9.43 -3.84
CA ILE A 30 0.65 -10.01 -2.96
C ILE A 30 -0.70 -10.15 -3.69
N ALA A 31 -1.05 -9.20 -4.56
CA ALA A 31 -2.25 -9.28 -5.41
C ALA A 31 -2.20 -10.52 -6.32
N ARG A 32 -1.05 -10.80 -6.95
CA ARG A 32 -0.85 -12.00 -7.77
C ARG A 32 -0.99 -13.28 -6.95
N ALA A 33 -0.31 -13.37 -5.81
CA ALA A 33 -0.39 -14.54 -4.93
C ALA A 33 -1.83 -14.79 -4.45
N THR A 34 -2.55 -13.72 -4.12
CA THR A 34 -3.96 -13.78 -3.71
C THR A 34 -4.85 -14.29 -4.84
N ALA A 35 -4.65 -13.80 -6.09
CA ALA A 35 -5.40 -14.27 -7.25
C ALA A 35 -5.19 -15.76 -7.54
N VAL A 36 -3.95 -16.25 -7.43
CA VAL A 36 -3.63 -17.69 -7.57
C VAL A 36 -4.32 -18.51 -6.47
N ALA A 37 -4.29 -18.04 -5.22
CA ALA A 37 -4.94 -18.75 -4.11
C ALA A 37 -6.47 -18.80 -4.28
N ILE A 38 -7.09 -17.69 -4.71
CA ILE A 38 -8.52 -17.62 -5.00
C ILE A 38 -8.89 -18.57 -6.15
N HIS A 39 -8.11 -18.54 -7.24
CA HIS A 39 -8.31 -19.45 -8.38
C HIS A 39 -8.28 -20.91 -7.94
N GLY A 40 -7.27 -21.30 -7.17
CA GLY A 40 -7.14 -22.67 -6.66
C GLY A 40 -8.39 -23.12 -5.90
N LYS A 41 -8.93 -22.25 -5.03
CA LYS A 41 -10.16 -22.55 -4.28
C LYS A 41 -11.42 -22.56 -5.14
N LEU A 42 -11.55 -21.65 -6.10
CA LEU A 42 -12.70 -21.64 -7.01
C LEU A 42 -12.73 -22.89 -7.89
N VAL A 43 -11.57 -23.38 -8.32
CA VAL A 43 -11.47 -24.59 -9.12
C VAL A 43 -11.82 -25.86 -8.32
N GLU A 44 -11.52 -25.90 -7.01
CA GLU A 44 -11.99 -26.97 -6.11
C GLU A 44 -13.52 -26.95 -5.96
N LEU A 45 -14.11 -25.76 -5.80
CA LEU A 45 -15.55 -25.59 -5.55
C LEU A 45 -16.41 -25.65 -6.82
N MET A 46 -15.85 -25.29 -7.97
CA MET A 46 -16.55 -25.13 -9.25
C MET A 46 -15.78 -25.78 -10.41
N PRO A 47 -15.53 -27.10 -10.37
CA PRO A 47 -14.71 -27.79 -11.37
C PRO A 47 -15.25 -27.65 -12.80
N GLN A 48 -16.57 -27.54 -12.98
CA GLN A 48 -17.23 -27.30 -14.26
C GLN A 48 -16.85 -25.95 -14.90
N SER A 49 -16.35 -24.99 -14.12
CA SER A 49 -15.95 -23.66 -14.59
C SER A 49 -14.43 -23.52 -14.76
N ARG A 50 -13.65 -24.60 -14.60
CA ARG A 50 -12.18 -24.58 -14.64
C ARG A 50 -11.61 -23.82 -15.83
N ALA A 51 -12.02 -24.13 -17.06
CA ALA A 51 -11.48 -23.47 -18.26
C ALA A 51 -11.67 -21.95 -18.24
N LYS A 52 -12.81 -21.47 -17.73
CA LYS A 52 -13.07 -20.03 -17.56
C LYS A 52 -12.22 -19.44 -16.45
N LEU A 53 -12.08 -20.13 -15.32
CA LEU A 53 -11.26 -19.67 -14.20
C LEU A 53 -9.78 -19.60 -14.58
N ASP A 54 -9.27 -20.59 -15.32
CA ASP A 54 -7.90 -20.61 -15.84
C ASP A 54 -7.64 -19.45 -16.81
N ALA A 55 -8.59 -19.17 -17.72
CA ALA A 55 -8.51 -18.01 -18.61
C ALA A 55 -8.51 -16.69 -17.84
N ASN A 56 -9.41 -16.53 -16.87
CA ASN A 56 -9.49 -15.33 -16.04
C ASN A 56 -8.21 -15.07 -15.24
N LEU A 57 -7.60 -16.12 -14.66
CA LEU A 57 -6.34 -15.96 -13.92
C LEU A 57 -5.22 -15.51 -14.86
N LYS A 58 -5.10 -16.14 -16.02
CA LYS A 58 -4.09 -15.77 -17.02
C LYS A 58 -4.25 -14.32 -17.48
N ASP A 59 -5.48 -13.90 -17.77
CA ASP A 59 -5.78 -12.54 -18.20
C ASP A 59 -5.47 -11.53 -17.08
N PHE A 60 -5.81 -11.86 -15.83
CA PHE A 60 -5.48 -11.04 -14.67
C PHE A 60 -3.96 -10.88 -14.51
N GLU A 61 -3.17 -11.96 -14.58
CA GLU A 61 -1.72 -11.89 -14.45
C GLU A 61 -1.06 -11.05 -15.56
N ALA A 62 -1.57 -11.18 -16.79
CA ALA A 62 -1.10 -10.37 -17.92
C ALA A 62 -1.44 -8.88 -17.73
N GLN A 63 -2.67 -8.58 -17.31
CA GLN A 63 -3.11 -7.22 -17.04
C GLN A 63 -2.30 -6.60 -15.90
N LEU A 64 -2.09 -7.34 -14.80
CA LEU A 64 -1.32 -6.90 -13.66
C LEU A 64 0.13 -6.56 -14.02
N ALA A 65 0.81 -7.42 -14.79
CA ALA A 65 2.17 -7.18 -15.25
C ALA A 65 2.27 -5.96 -16.19
N SER A 66 1.28 -5.79 -17.07
CA SER A 66 1.18 -4.62 -17.95
C SER A 66 1.00 -3.33 -17.15
N THR A 67 0.05 -3.32 -16.20
CA THR A 67 -0.20 -2.18 -15.32
C THR A 67 1.00 -1.85 -14.44
N GLU A 68 1.67 -2.85 -13.88
CA GLU A 68 2.89 -2.68 -13.09
C GLU A 68 3.99 -2.00 -13.93
N THR A 69 4.18 -2.44 -15.18
CA THR A 69 5.14 -1.82 -16.11
C THR A 69 4.76 -0.38 -16.44
N GLN A 70 3.48 -0.14 -16.75
CA GLN A 70 2.98 1.19 -17.09
C GLN A 70 3.19 2.17 -15.93
N VAL A 71 2.71 1.81 -14.73
CA VAL A 71 2.84 2.62 -13.52
C VAL A 71 4.31 2.85 -13.18
N GLY A 72 5.15 1.82 -13.32
CA GLY A 72 6.60 1.95 -13.14
C GLY A 72 7.23 2.99 -14.06
N ASN A 73 6.82 3.05 -15.32
CA ASN A 73 7.30 4.04 -16.29
C ASN A 73 6.80 5.45 -15.97
N GLU A 74 5.53 5.59 -15.60
CA GLU A 74 4.94 6.87 -15.22
C GLU A 74 5.59 7.47 -13.96
N LEU A 75 5.96 6.62 -13.00
CA LEU A 75 6.54 7.03 -11.73
C LEU A 75 8.07 7.15 -11.76
N ALA A 76 8.76 6.58 -12.76
CA ALA A 76 10.21 6.63 -12.86
C ALA A 76 10.80 8.06 -12.75
N PRO A 77 10.21 9.11 -13.38
CA PRO A 77 10.69 10.49 -13.26
C PRO A 77 10.44 11.15 -11.88
N LEU A 78 9.69 10.48 -11.00
CA LEU A 78 9.31 10.98 -9.67
C LEU A 78 10.13 10.33 -8.54
N LYS A 79 10.96 9.32 -8.84
CA LYS A 79 11.83 8.68 -7.86
C LYS A 79 12.71 9.73 -7.15
N GLY A 80 12.74 9.66 -5.82
CA GLY A 80 13.47 10.60 -4.96
C GLY A 80 12.77 11.95 -4.73
N LYS A 81 11.60 12.20 -5.33
CA LYS A 81 10.77 13.36 -5.00
C LYS A 81 9.84 13.01 -3.84
N GLY A 82 9.89 13.82 -2.80
CA GLY A 82 9.01 13.69 -1.65
C GLY A 82 7.57 14.13 -1.96
N TYR A 83 6.60 13.44 -1.37
CA TYR A 83 5.18 13.78 -1.44
C TYR A 83 4.49 13.44 -0.12
N PHE A 84 3.31 14.02 0.10
CA PHE A 84 2.48 13.72 1.27
C PHE A 84 1.25 12.94 0.84
N VAL A 85 0.83 11.99 1.68
CA VAL A 85 -0.42 11.25 1.52
C VAL A 85 -1.39 11.63 2.62
N PHE A 86 -2.68 11.34 2.44
CA PHE A 86 -3.64 11.60 3.51
C PHE A 86 -3.49 10.59 4.64
N HIS A 87 -3.49 9.30 4.35
CA HIS A 87 -3.31 8.22 5.33
C HIS A 87 -2.19 7.27 4.91
N ASP A 88 -1.59 6.60 5.89
CA ASP A 88 -0.48 5.68 5.68
C ASP A 88 -0.93 4.31 5.15
N ALA A 89 -1.18 4.24 3.84
CA ALA A 89 -1.57 3.00 3.16
C ALA A 89 -0.54 2.47 2.17
N TYR A 90 0.33 3.34 1.66
CA TYR A 90 1.00 3.11 0.39
C TYR A 90 2.34 2.37 0.51
N GLY A 91 2.75 1.91 1.69
CA GLY A 91 4.08 1.31 1.91
C GLY A 91 4.45 0.18 0.93
N TYR A 92 3.51 -0.71 0.57
CA TYR A 92 3.76 -1.74 -0.44
C TYR A 92 3.99 -1.16 -1.85
N PHE A 93 3.16 -0.19 -2.23
CA PHE A 93 3.24 0.51 -3.52
C PHE A 93 4.54 1.31 -3.61
N GLU A 94 4.90 1.99 -2.52
CA GLU A 94 6.11 2.78 -2.38
C GLU A 94 7.36 1.93 -2.52
N LYS A 95 7.39 0.77 -1.84
CA LYS A 95 8.45 -0.21 -1.97
C LYS A 95 8.57 -0.73 -3.40
N GLN A 96 7.44 -1.06 -4.04
CA GLN A 96 7.39 -1.58 -5.39
C GLN A 96 7.96 -0.58 -6.41
N PHE A 97 7.58 0.69 -6.32
CA PHE A 97 7.92 1.70 -7.32
C PHE A 97 9.09 2.62 -6.92
N GLY A 98 9.70 2.41 -5.76
CA GLY A 98 10.84 3.19 -5.27
C GLY A 98 10.47 4.64 -4.95
N LEU A 99 9.28 4.85 -4.38
CA LEU A 99 8.79 6.16 -3.97
C LEU A 99 9.20 6.47 -2.53
N THR A 100 9.18 7.75 -2.15
CA THR A 100 9.60 8.20 -0.83
C THR A 100 8.61 9.23 -0.28
N PRO A 101 7.58 8.82 0.49
CA PRO A 101 6.69 9.78 1.13
C PRO A 101 7.44 10.58 2.19
N LEU A 102 7.04 11.84 2.38
CA LEU A 102 7.55 12.72 3.45
C LEU A 102 6.71 12.62 4.73
N GLY A 103 5.51 12.07 4.64
CA GLY A 103 4.60 11.89 5.77
C GLY A 103 3.14 11.75 5.33
N HIS A 104 2.25 11.63 6.31
CA HIS A 104 0.81 11.55 6.11
C HIS A 104 0.06 12.51 7.04
N PHE A 105 -1.13 12.94 6.65
CA PHE A 105 -1.92 13.94 7.39
C PHE A 105 -2.82 13.35 8.48
N THR A 106 -3.29 12.12 8.32
CA THR A 106 -4.18 11.45 9.26
C THR A 106 -3.76 10.01 9.50
N VAL A 107 -3.73 9.62 10.77
CA VAL A 107 -3.54 8.22 11.18
C VAL A 107 -4.86 7.45 11.03
N ASN A 108 -6.00 8.15 11.20
CA ASN A 108 -7.34 7.59 11.01
C ASN A 108 -8.06 8.31 9.85
N PRO A 109 -8.42 7.61 8.74
CA PRO A 109 -9.14 8.22 7.62
C PRO A 109 -10.55 8.72 7.97
N GLU A 110 -11.12 8.33 9.11
CA GLU A 110 -12.41 8.86 9.59
C GLU A 110 -12.30 10.21 10.31
N ILE A 111 -11.08 10.66 10.66
CA ILE A 111 -10.84 11.92 11.34
C ILE A 111 -10.25 12.92 10.35
N GLN A 112 -11.00 13.95 9.97
CA GLN A 112 -10.49 14.99 9.07
C GLN A 112 -9.37 15.80 9.75
N PRO A 113 -8.25 16.08 9.06
CA PRO A 113 -7.16 16.83 9.65
C PRO A 113 -7.55 18.32 9.76
N GLY A 114 -7.54 18.86 10.99
CA GLY A 114 -7.64 20.29 11.26
C GLY A 114 -6.25 20.97 11.24
N ALA A 115 -6.23 22.29 11.02
CA ALA A 115 -5.01 23.11 10.83
C ALA A 115 -4.04 23.19 12.03
N GLN A 116 -4.15 22.34 13.05
CA GLN A 116 -3.33 22.37 14.26
C GLN A 116 -2.05 21.52 14.20
N ALA A 117 -1.78 20.81 13.10
CA ALA A 117 -0.55 20.00 12.99
C ALA A 117 0.74 20.82 12.74
N PHE A 118 0.63 22.16 12.59
CA PHE A 118 1.76 23.03 12.30
C PHE A 118 1.74 24.30 13.18
N THR A 119 2.12 24.16 14.45
CA THR A 119 2.64 25.26 15.29
C THR A 119 3.82 24.79 16.11
#